data_AF-A0A397DYM2-F1
#
_entry.id   AF-A0A397DYM2-F1
#
_cell.length_a   1.000
_cell.length_b   1.000
_cell.length_c   1.000
_cell.angle_alpha   90.00
_cell.angle_beta   90.00
_cell.angle_gamma   90.00
#
_symmetry.space_group_name_H-M   'P 1'
#
loop_
_entity.id
_entity.type
_entity.pdbx_description
1 polymer ?
#
loop_
_entity_poly.entity_id
_entity_poly.type
_entity_poly.pdbx_seq_one_letter_code
_entity_poly.pdbx_strand_id
1 'polypeptide(L)'
;LNTLWTNIKPFVTKNWNVGSGRKCQVTGKDMLFMTLVTLKHAGTWDILSVSFDEGAATFSNRINQFIRVLHPYLVRKYIDEQGMKTAPAVSFGEKKTYFSKKHGLYGHKVEVSVAPIGLAIKVTDCAVGSMSDFEIFKANLGFHSTHLEKQPSDTNVSDNDALRDKFPSQWSVLADKGYQGIQEYVRGFTLLKRPPHGQLTMEQERSNAKLSSDRVIVKNLFGRLKTLWGLASDKYTWKKDEYNMYFQMCVALTNVHIRFNPLRNVDGEAYNQYKNRLLSIGSKCKTKNSSSKAKYRENRKADIQAVLGRANTDYTSEDYDIGYEEK
;
A
#
# COMPACT_ATOMS: atom_id res chain seq x y z
N LEU A 1 -11.04 4.16 -22.36
CA LEU A 1 -12.46 4.09 -21.89
C LEU A 1 -13.29 3.11 -22.72
N ASN A 2 -13.43 3.31 -24.04
CA ASN A 2 -14.33 2.50 -24.88
C ASN A 2 -14.05 0.99 -24.82
N THR A 3 -12.79 0.56 -24.93
CA THR A 3 -12.44 -0.86 -24.86
C THR A 3 -12.79 -1.51 -23.52
N LEU A 4 -12.51 -0.82 -22.40
CA LEU A 4 -12.91 -1.27 -21.07
C LEU A 4 -14.43 -1.36 -20.97
N TRP A 5 -15.15 -0.34 -21.45
CA TRP A 5 -16.61 -0.34 -21.44
C TRP A 5 -17.17 -1.54 -22.20
N THR A 6 -16.71 -1.82 -23.42
CA THR A 6 -17.14 -2.98 -24.20
C THR A 6 -17.01 -4.30 -23.43
N ASN A 7 -15.91 -4.48 -22.70
CA ASN A 7 -15.63 -5.69 -21.92
C ASN A 7 -16.47 -5.85 -20.65
N ILE A 8 -17.02 -4.76 -20.10
CA ILE A 8 -17.78 -4.79 -18.85
C ILE A 8 -19.26 -4.46 -19.03
N LYS A 9 -19.65 -3.89 -20.18
CA LYS A 9 -21.03 -3.49 -20.49
C LYS A 9 -22.04 -4.60 -20.23
N PRO A 10 -21.82 -5.87 -20.64
CA PRO A 10 -22.78 -6.95 -20.35
C PRO A 10 -23.01 -7.14 -18.84
N PHE A 11 -21.94 -7.07 -18.05
CA PHE A 11 -22.04 -7.17 -16.59
C PHE A 11 -22.74 -5.94 -15.98
N VAL A 12 -22.36 -4.73 -16.41
CA VAL A 12 -22.96 -3.49 -15.90
C VAL A 12 -24.45 -3.43 -16.20
N THR A 13 -24.87 -3.73 -17.43
CA THR A 13 -26.28 -3.71 -17.83
C THR A 13 -27.14 -4.67 -17.01
N LYS A 14 -26.58 -5.80 -16.56
CA LYS A 14 -27.31 -6.80 -15.76
C LYS A 14 -27.33 -6.50 -14.25
N ASN A 15 -26.34 -5.76 -13.73
CA ASN A 15 -26.13 -5.64 -12.27
C ASN A 15 -26.23 -4.20 -11.74
N TRP A 16 -26.11 -3.18 -12.60
CA TRP A 16 -26.20 -1.78 -12.20
C TRP A 16 -27.59 -1.21 -12.50
N ASN A 17 -28.16 -0.50 -11.53
CA ASN A 17 -29.41 0.25 -11.72
C ASN A 17 -30.61 -0.64 -12.12
N VAL A 18 -30.64 -1.91 -11.70
CA VAL A 18 -31.65 -2.91 -12.10
C VAL A 18 -32.82 -3.10 -11.13
N GLY A 19 -32.72 -2.65 -9.87
CA GLY A 19 -33.79 -2.82 -8.85
C GLY A 19 -34.95 -1.80 -8.94
N SER A 20 -36.04 -2.01 -8.20
CA SER A 20 -37.26 -1.18 -8.24
C SER A 20 -37.12 0.21 -7.58
N GLY A 21 -36.02 0.48 -6.89
CA GLY A 21 -35.77 1.76 -6.25
C GLY A 21 -35.47 2.91 -7.23
N ARG A 22 -35.31 4.12 -6.68
CA ARG A 22 -34.96 5.32 -7.45
C ARG A 22 -33.72 5.07 -8.29
N LYS A 23 -33.87 5.22 -9.61
CA LYS A 23 -32.78 4.97 -10.56
C LYS A 23 -31.75 6.09 -10.55
N CYS A 24 -30.49 5.70 -10.72
CA CYS A 24 -29.41 6.63 -11.02
C CYS A 24 -29.65 7.23 -12.42
N GLN A 25 -29.63 8.57 -12.51
CA GLN A 25 -29.82 9.30 -13.78
C GLN A 25 -28.58 9.21 -14.70
N VAL A 26 -27.42 8.93 -14.12
CA VAL A 26 -26.16 8.76 -14.85
C VAL A 26 -26.11 7.37 -15.49
N THR A 27 -25.74 7.30 -16.77
CA THR A 27 -25.62 6.02 -17.50
C THR A 27 -24.49 5.17 -16.94
N GLY A 28 -24.52 3.85 -17.15
CA GLY A 28 -23.43 2.97 -16.69
C GLY A 28 -22.06 3.32 -17.28
N LYS A 29 -22.01 3.87 -18.50
CA LYS A 29 -20.75 4.29 -19.15
C LYS A 29 -20.21 5.56 -18.53
N ASP A 30 -21.09 6.51 -18.23
CA ASP A 30 -20.70 7.77 -17.58
C ASP A 30 -20.30 7.51 -16.12
N MET A 31 -20.99 6.60 -15.43
CA MET A 31 -20.56 6.12 -14.11
C MET A 31 -19.17 5.53 -14.11
N LEU A 32 -18.83 4.75 -15.16
CA LEU A 32 -17.48 4.25 -15.34
C LEU A 32 -16.49 5.41 -15.54
N PHE A 33 -16.82 6.38 -16.38
CA PHE A 33 -15.96 7.55 -16.60
C PHE A 33 -15.74 8.35 -15.31
N MET A 34 -16.81 8.71 -14.59
CA MET A 34 -16.74 9.42 -13.31
C MET A 34 -15.86 8.67 -12.30
N THR A 35 -16.02 7.35 -12.22
CA THR A 35 -15.23 6.47 -11.36
C THR A 35 -13.74 6.51 -11.73
N LEU A 36 -13.41 6.42 -13.02
CA LEU A 36 -12.02 6.47 -13.48
C LEU A 36 -11.37 7.83 -13.19
N VAL A 37 -12.09 8.94 -13.39
CA VAL A 37 -11.63 10.29 -13.05
C VAL A 37 -11.39 10.39 -11.53
N THR A 38 -12.33 9.89 -10.74
CA THR A 38 -12.25 9.87 -9.27
C THR A 38 -11.00 9.13 -8.77
N LEU A 39 -10.75 7.91 -9.28
CA LEU A 39 -9.56 7.13 -8.90
C LEU A 39 -8.26 7.76 -9.40
N LYS A 40 -8.31 8.39 -10.59
CA LYS A 40 -7.16 9.04 -11.21
C LYS A 40 -6.70 10.28 -10.45
N HIS A 41 -7.63 11.14 -10.05
CA HIS A 41 -7.28 12.40 -9.38
C HIS A 41 -7.20 12.27 -7.87
N ALA A 42 -8.02 11.39 -7.26
CA ALA A 42 -8.18 11.28 -5.81
C ALA A 42 -8.39 12.67 -5.15
N GLY A 43 -8.16 12.79 -3.85
CA GLY A 43 -8.37 14.04 -3.11
C GLY A 43 -9.72 14.10 -2.39
N THR A 44 -10.19 15.29 -2.05
CA THR A 44 -11.45 15.45 -1.31
C THR A 44 -12.66 15.28 -2.23
N TRP A 45 -13.77 14.78 -1.68
CA TRP A 45 -15.00 14.62 -2.43
C TRP A 45 -15.55 15.95 -2.97
N ASP A 46 -15.34 17.05 -2.23
CA ASP A 46 -15.74 18.40 -2.66
C ASP A 46 -15.04 18.84 -3.95
N ILE A 47 -13.74 18.57 -4.08
CA ILE A 47 -12.98 18.94 -5.29
C ILE A 47 -13.41 18.07 -6.48
N LEU A 48 -13.60 16.78 -6.23
CA LEU A 48 -13.96 15.82 -7.28
C LEU A 48 -15.37 16.06 -7.82
N SER A 49 -16.33 16.36 -6.94
CA SER A 49 -17.73 16.51 -7.33
C SER A 49 -18.00 17.78 -8.13
N VAL A 50 -17.21 18.84 -7.92
CA VAL A 50 -17.26 20.08 -8.73
C VAL A 50 -17.01 19.81 -10.21
N SER A 51 -16.17 18.83 -10.54
CA SER A 51 -15.89 18.47 -11.95
C SER A 51 -17.11 17.86 -12.67
N PHE A 52 -18.16 17.50 -11.92
CA PHE A 52 -19.36 16.85 -12.42
C PHE A 52 -20.64 17.60 -12.04
N ASP A 53 -20.53 18.81 -11.48
CA ASP A 53 -21.65 19.62 -11.01
C ASP A 53 -22.59 18.84 -10.06
N GLU A 54 -22.00 18.01 -9.18
CA GLU A 54 -22.74 17.25 -8.17
C GLU A 54 -22.32 17.68 -6.75
N GLY A 55 -23.26 17.56 -5.80
CA GLY A 55 -22.94 17.68 -4.38
C GLY A 55 -22.07 16.50 -3.91
N ALA A 56 -21.05 16.78 -3.08
CA ALA A 56 -20.04 15.81 -2.66
C ALA A 56 -20.64 14.52 -2.04
N ALA A 57 -21.69 14.65 -1.23
CA ALA A 57 -22.36 13.50 -0.61
C ALA A 57 -23.04 12.60 -1.65
N THR A 58 -23.76 13.19 -2.61
CA THR A 58 -24.42 12.46 -3.70
C THR A 58 -23.39 11.78 -4.60
N PHE A 59 -22.36 12.54 -5.01
CA PHE A 59 -21.30 12.05 -5.87
C PHE A 59 -20.56 10.86 -5.24
N SER A 60 -20.06 11.04 -4.00
CA SER A 60 -19.33 9.98 -3.29
C SER A 60 -20.16 8.71 -3.10
N ASN A 61 -21.43 8.84 -2.70
CA ASN A 61 -22.35 7.70 -2.57
C ASN A 61 -22.54 6.96 -3.90
N ARG A 62 -22.69 7.71 -4.99
CA ARG A 62 -22.88 7.16 -6.33
C ARG A 62 -21.65 6.38 -6.80
N ILE A 63 -20.46 6.96 -6.64
CA ILE A 63 -19.18 6.31 -6.97
C ILE A 63 -18.99 5.04 -6.13
N ASN A 64 -19.20 5.15 -4.81
CA ASN A 64 -19.08 4.01 -3.89
C ASN A 64 -19.99 2.87 -4.30
N GLN A 65 -21.26 3.16 -4.57
CA GLN A 65 -22.22 2.13 -4.96
C GLN A 65 -21.86 1.47 -6.28
N PHE A 66 -21.35 2.23 -7.26
CA PHE A 66 -20.91 1.68 -8.53
C PHE A 66 -19.68 0.79 -8.40
N ILE A 67 -18.69 1.21 -7.59
CA ILE A 67 -17.51 0.40 -7.30
C ILE A 67 -17.90 -0.88 -6.56
N ARG A 68 -18.81 -0.84 -5.59
CA ARG A 68 -19.29 -2.06 -4.90
C ARG A 68 -19.88 -3.10 -5.83
N VAL A 69 -20.55 -2.66 -6.91
CA VAL A 69 -21.09 -3.56 -7.94
C VAL A 69 -19.97 -4.10 -8.85
N LEU A 70 -19.04 -3.25 -9.27
CA LEU A 70 -17.99 -3.63 -10.21
C LEU A 70 -16.83 -4.41 -9.59
N HIS A 71 -16.46 -4.09 -8.36
CA HIS A 71 -15.24 -4.56 -7.70
C HIS A 71 -15.15 -6.09 -7.68
N PRO A 72 -16.18 -6.87 -7.25
CA PRO A 72 -16.07 -8.32 -7.22
C PRO A 72 -15.87 -8.94 -8.60
N TYR A 73 -16.46 -8.33 -9.65
CA TYR A 73 -16.31 -8.79 -11.03
C TYR A 73 -14.92 -8.48 -11.57
N LEU A 74 -14.42 -7.27 -11.34
CA LEU A 74 -13.12 -6.84 -11.88
C LEU A 74 -11.94 -7.50 -11.17
N VAL A 75 -12.00 -7.65 -9.85
CA VAL A 75 -10.98 -8.39 -9.10
C VAL A 75 -10.95 -9.83 -9.55
N ARG A 76 -12.11 -10.49 -9.63
CA ARG A 76 -12.18 -11.87 -10.12
C ARG A 76 -11.60 -11.99 -11.53
N LYS A 77 -12.06 -11.16 -12.47
CA LYS A 77 -11.71 -11.28 -13.89
C LYS A 77 -10.27 -10.89 -14.22
N TYR A 78 -9.75 -9.88 -13.53
CA TYR A 78 -8.46 -9.28 -13.89
C TYR A 78 -7.36 -9.53 -12.87
N ILE A 79 -7.65 -10.09 -11.69
CA ILE A 79 -6.66 -10.48 -10.68
C ILE A 79 -6.77 -11.98 -10.40
N ASP A 80 -7.90 -12.46 -9.86
CA ASP A 80 -8.00 -13.87 -9.39
C ASP A 80 -8.02 -14.89 -10.54
N GLU A 81 -8.57 -14.55 -11.70
CA GLU A 81 -8.47 -15.39 -12.90
C GLU A 81 -7.04 -15.38 -13.48
N GLN A 82 -6.15 -14.53 -12.96
CA GLN A 82 -4.71 -14.57 -13.25
C GLN A 82 -3.92 -15.39 -12.20
N GLY A 83 -4.55 -15.77 -11.08
CA GLY A 83 -3.99 -16.63 -10.01
C GLY A 83 -5.11 -17.06 -9.05
N MET A 84 -5.40 -18.36 -8.96
CA MET A 84 -6.56 -18.90 -8.24
C MET A 84 -6.65 -18.52 -6.73
N LYS A 85 -7.88 -18.59 -6.21
CA LYS A 85 -8.46 -17.79 -5.10
C LYS A 85 -7.85 -17.94 -3.70
N THR A 86 -7.91 -16.85 -2.90
CA THR A 86 -8.24 -16.87 -1.44
C THR A 86 -8.81 -15.51 -0.95
N ALA A 87 -9.72 -15.54 0.04
CA ALA A 87 -10.37 -14.38 0.67
C ALA A 87 -9.70 -14.01 2.03
N PRO A 88 -9.94 -12.82 2.63
CA PRO A 88 -9.08 -12.23 3.67
C PRO A 88 -9.64 -12.29 5.11
N ALA A 89 -8.80 -11.92 6.10
CA ALA A 89 -9.19 -11.74 7.51
C ALA A 89 -8.61 -10.44 8.12
N VAL A 90 -9.41 -9.80 8.99
CA VAL A 90 -9.24 -8.46 9.58
C VAL A 90 -8.86 -8.55 11.07
N SER A 91 -8.09 -7.60 11.61
CA SER A 91 -8.28 -7.12 13.01
C SER A 91 -7.53 -5.80 13.32
N PHE A 92 -7.95 -5.15 14.41
CA PHE A 92 -7.81 -3.73 14.77
C PHE A 92 -6.72 -3.49 15.84
N GLY A 93 -6.14 -2.27 15.87
CA GLY A 93 -5.23 -1.85 16.95
C GLY A 93 -4.46 -0.56 16.61
N GLU A 94 -4.29 0.32 17.60
CA GLU A 94 -4.18 1.78 17.48
C GLU A 94 -2.79 2.38 17.14
N LYS A 95 -2.85 3.62 16.60
CA LYS A 95 -1.87 4.69 16.28
C LYS A 95 -0.35 4.42 16.27
N LYS A 96 0.25 3.60 17.12
CA LYS A 96 1.69 3.20 17.01
C LYS A 96 1.92 2.15 15.91
N THR A 97 0.88 1.40 15.55
CA THR A 97 0.88 0.30 14.56
C THR A 97 0.96 0.75 13.09
N TYR A 98 0.80 2.04 12.77
CA TYR A 98 0.75 2.49 11.37
C TYR A 98 2.06 3.11 10.88
N PHE A 99 3.07 3.26 11.73
CA PHE A 99 4.31 3.96 11.36
C PHE A 99 5.28 3.07 10.57
N SER A 100 5.51 3.41 9.30
CA SER A 100 6.54 2.81 8.46
C SER A 100 7.90 3.47 8.74
N LYS A 101 8.79 2.76 9.44
CA LYS A 101 10.17 3.25 9.73
C LYS A 101 10.95 3.58 8.46
N LYS A 102 10.77 2.78 7.40
CA LYS A 102 11.45 2.92 6.10
C LYS A 102 11.20 4.27 5.44
N HIS A 103 9.96 4.74 5.47
CA HIS A 103 9.56 5.99 4.83
C HIS A 103 9.32 7.13 5.83
N GLY A 104 9.28 6.85 7.14
CA GLY A 104 8.97 7.86 8.16
C GLY A 104 7.51 8.35 8.11
N LEU A 105 6.61 7.57 7.52
CA LEU A 105 5.23 7.94 7.27
C LEU A 105 4.29 6.93 7.93
N TYR A 106 3.11 7.41 8.35
CA TYR A 106 2.02 6.54 8.78
C TYR A 106 1.26 6.06 7.55
N GLY A 107 0.94 4.76 7.49
CA GLY A 107 0.18 4.22 6.37
C GLY A 107 -0.20 2.75 6.54
N HIS A 108 -0.90 2.26 5.53
CA HIS A 108 -1.18 0.85 5.33
C HIS A 108 -0.17 0.24 4.36
N LYS A 109 -0.01 -1.07 4.43
CA LYS A 109 0.81 -1.84 3.49
C LYS A 109 -0.05 -2.90 2.83
N VAL A 110 0.16 -3.11 1.55
CA VAL A 110 -0.51 -4.15 0.78
C VAL A 110 0.56 -4.94 0.05
N GLU A 111 0.45 -6.26 0.06
CA GLU A 111 1.25 -7.10 -0.80
C GLU A 111 0.53 -7.31 -2.13
N VAL A 112 1.26 -7.13 -3.22
CA VAL A 112 0.80 -7.45 -4.58
C VAL A 112 1.78 -8.45 -5.17
N SER A 113 1.29 -9.64 -5.49
CA SER A 113 2.06 -10.64 -6.23
C SER A 113 1.92 -10.38 -7.74
N VAL A 114 3.02 -10.50 -8.47
CA VAL A 114 3.11 -10.12 -9.89
C VAL A 114 3.69 -11.27 -10.69
N ALA A 115 3.01 -11.68 -11.75
CA ALA A 115 3.50 -12.69 -12.68
C ALA A 115 4.63 -12.14 -13.57
N PRO A 116 5.47 -13.01 -14.17
CA PRO A 116 6.53 -12.59 -15.09
C PRO A 116 6.03 -11.77 -16.30
N ILE A 117 4.76 -11.97 -16.71
CA ILE A 117 4.08 -11.20 -17.76
C ILE A 117 3.69 -9.77 -17.33
N GLY A 118 3.97 -9.40 -16.07
CA GLY A 118 3.73 -8.07 -15.54
C GLY A 118 2.30 -7.78 -15.09
N LEU A 119 1.47 -8.82 -14.95
CA LEU A 119 0.13 -8.69 -14.38
C LEU A 119 0.14 -9.01 -12.89
N ALA A 120 -0.62 -8.24 -12.11
CA ALA A 120 -0.90 -8.59 -10.72
C ALA A 120 -1.78 -9.84 -10.66
N ILE A 121 -1.38 -10.83 -9.87
CA ILE A 121 -2.12 -12.10 -9.72
C ILE A 121 -2.78 -12.25 -8.35
N LYS A 122 -2.37 -11.42 -7.39
CA LYS A 122 -2.96 -11.37 -6.04
C LYS A 122 -2.72 -10.02 -5.42
N VAL A 123 -3.72 -9.55 -4.69
CA VAL A 123 -3.64 -8.36 -3.82
C VAL A 123 -4.17 -8.78 -2.46
N THR A 124 -3.37 -8.60 -1.41
CA THR A 124 -3.83 -8.88 -0.03
C THR A 124 -4.73 -7.76 0.47
N ASP A 125 -5.40 -8.00 1.58
CA ASP A 125 -5.94 -6.91 2.39
C ASP A 125 -4.81 -6.08 2.99
N CYS A 126 -5.12 -4.83 3.30
CA CYS A 126 -4.13 -3.92 3.85
C CYS A 126 -3.75 -4.29 5.28
N ALA A 127 -2.45 -4.49 5.50
CA ALA A 127 -1.84 -4.59 6.80
C ALA A 127 -1.54 -3.20 7.39
N VAL A 128 -1.37 -3.16 8.70
CA VAL A 128 -0.91 -1.95 9.41
C VAL A 128 0.55 -1.64 9.07
N GLY A 129 0.90 -0.36 8.99
CA GLY A 129 2.23 0.08 8.49
C GLY A 129 3.45 -0.37 9.29
N SER A 130 3.28 -0.77 10.56
CA SER A 130 4.35 -1.32 11.40
C SER A 130 4.69 -2.76 11.04
N MET A 131 3.74 -3.50 10.44
CA MET A 131 3.98 -4.88 10.03
C MET A 131 5.10 -4.90 9.01
N SER A 132 6.07 -5.79 9.21
CA SER A 132 7.18 -5.94 8.28
C SER A 132 6.67 -6.52 6.95
N ASP A 133 7.35 -6.17 5.85
CA ASP A 133 6.97 -6.67 4.53
C ASP A 133 7.03 -8.22 4.48
N PHE A 134 7.91 -8.82 5.29
CA PHE A 134 8.04 -10.28 5.40
C PHE A 134 6.94 -10.93 6.25
N GLU A 135 6.42 -10.27 7.29
CA GLU A 135 5.26 -10.77 8.04
C GLU A 135 3.99 -10.81 7.20
N ILE A 136 3.78 -9.80 6.34
CA ILE A 136 2.65 -9.79 5.40
C ILE A 136 2.74 -11.00 4.46
N PHE A 137 3.95 -11.27 3.92
CA PHE A 137 4.21 -12.44 3.10
C PHE A 137 3.98 -13.75 3.83
N LYS A 138 4.42 -13.85 5.10
CA LYS A 138 4.17 -15.04 5.93
C LYS A 138 2.67 -15.28 6.15
N ALA A 139 1.90 -14.22 6.38
CA ALA A 139 0.45 -14.32 6.51
C ALA A 139 -0.23 -14.79 5.21
N ASN A 140 0.42 -14.60 4.06
CA ASN A 140 -0.05 -15.01 2.74
C ASN A 140 0.57 -16.33 2.23
N LEU A 141 1.26 -17.11 3.09
CA LEU A 141 1.98 -18.32 2.65
C LEU A 141 1.08 -19.36 1.98
N GLY A 142 -0.17 -19.51 2.43
CA GLY A 142 -1.11 -20.44 1.79
C GLY A 142 -1.30 -20.14 0.30
N PHE A 143 -1.41 -18.85 -0.06
CA PHE A 143 -1.47 -18.45 -1.47
C PHE A 143 -0.16 -18.78 -2.20
N HIS A 144 0.99 -18.43 -1.62
CA HIS A 144 2.29 -18.67 -2.25
C HIS A 144 2.57 -20.16 -2.48
N SER A 145 2.36 -21.00 -1.47
CA SER A 145 2.59 -22.45 -1.59
C SER A 145 1.75 -23.06 -2.71
N THR A 146 0.46 -22.70 -2.81
CA THR A 146 -0.41 -23.20 -3.87
C THR A 146 0.00 -22.69 -5.26
N HIS A 147 0.40 -21.42 -5.40
CA HIS A 147 0.72 -20.83 -6.71
C HIS A 147 2.12 -21.13 -7.21
N LEU A 148 3.01 -21.51 -6.30
CA LEU A 148 4.32 -21.99 -6.66
C LEU A 148 4.29 -23.49 -6.98
N GLU A 149 3.24 -24.24 -6.64
CA GLU A 149 3.18 -25.67 -6.93
C GLU A 149 3.25 -25.96 -8.44
N LYS A 150 4.25 -26.74 -8.84
CA LYS A 150 4.45 -27.22 -10.21
C LYS A 150 3.33 -28.19 -10.57
N GLN A 151 2.78 -28.04 -11.76
CA GLN A 151 1.84 -28.99 -12.33
C GLN A 151 2.59 -30.22 -12.87
N PRO A 152 1.94 -31.39 -13.01
CA PRO A 152 2.58 -32.60 -13.56
C PRO A 152 3.22 -32.39 -14.94
N SER A 153 2.65 -31.48 -15.74
CA SER A 153 3.15 -31.07 -17.06
C SER A 153 4.46 -30.26 -17.02
N ASP A 154 4.85 -29.75 -15.85
CA ASP A 154 6.00 -28.84 -15.69
C ASP A 154 7.34 -29.59 -15.55
N THR A 155 7.32 -30.92 -15.61
CA THR A 155 8.48 -31.81 -15.44
C THR A 155 9.53 -31.68 -16.55
N ASN A 156 9.20 -31.07 -17.69
CA ASN A 156 10.09 -30.90 -18.84
C ASN A 156 11.01 -29.67 -18.76
N VAL A 157 10.94 -28.88 -17.70
CA VAL A 157 11.80 -27.68 -17.55
C VAL A 157 13.08 -28.03 -16.81
N SER A 158 14.22 -27.89 -17.49
CA SER A 158 15.55 -28.05 -16.88
C SER A 158 15.71 -27.12 -15.70
N ASP A 159 15.97 -27.69 -14.52
CA ASP A 159 16.03 -26.99 -13.25
C ASP A 159 17.35 -27.34 -12.54
N ASN A 160 18.29 -26.39 -12.53
CA ASN A 160 19.63 -26.54 -11.96
C ASN A 160 19.86 -25.59 -10.77
N ASP A 161 18.78 -25.06 -10.18
CA ASP A 161 18.91 -24.11 -9.07
C ASP A 161 19.24 -24.80 -7.74
N ALA A 162 20.02 -24.11 -6.90
CA ALA A 162 20.45 -24.59 -5.59
C ALA A 162 19.30 -24.92 -4.60
N LEU A 163 18.09 -24.40 -4.81
CA LEU A 163 16.92 -24.67 -3.98
C LEU A 163 16.01 -25.78 -4.52
N ARG A 164 16.35 -26.37 -5.67
CA ARG A 164 15.54 -27.43 -6.30
C ARG A 164 15.31 -28.61 -5.36
N ASP A 165 16.38 -29.11 -4.73
CA ASP A 165 16.27 -30.32 -3.89
C ASP A 165 15.44 -30.08 -2.63
N LYS A 166 15.47 -28.84 -2.10
CA LYS A 166 14.66 -28.45 -0.94
C LYS A 166 13.19 -28.22 -1.29
N PHE A 167 12.91 -27.72 -2.50
CA PHE A 167 11.56 -27.43 -2.97
C PHE A 167 11.32 -28.00 -4.38
N PRO A 168 11.31 -29.34 -4.55
CA PRO A 168 11.32 -29.96 -5.87
C PRO A 168 10.04 -29.70 -6.66
N SER A 169 8.91 -29.60 -5.96
CA SER A 169 7.58 -29.34 -6.50
C SER A 169 7.22 -27.85 -6.59
N GLN A 170 8.14 -26.93 -6.31
CA GLN A 170 7.84 -25.49 -6.37
C GLN A 170 8.59 -24.75 -7.49
N TRP A 171 7.88 -23.83 -8.13
CA TRP A 171 8.39 -22.69 -8.89
C TRP A 171 9.03 -21.65 -7.97
N SER A 172 9.80 -20.75 -8.57
CA SER A 172 10.60 -19.76 -7.86
C SER A 172 9.84 -18.45 -7.64
N VAL A 173 9.95 -17.84 -6.45
CA VAL A 173 9.49 -16.46 -6.19
C VAL A 173 10.67 -15.50 -6.06
N LEU A 174 10.61 -14.38 -6.76
CA LEU A 174 11.64 -13.33 -6.68
C LEU A 174 11.22 -12.25 -5.69
N ALA A 175 12.00 -12.05 -4.64
CA ALA A 175 11.67 -11.12 -3.57
C ALA A 175 12.77 -10.05 -3.38
N ASP A 176 12.41 -8.98 -2.66
CA ASP A 176 13.39 -7.95 -2.34
C ASP A 176 14.37 -8.38 -1.26
N LYS A 177 15.47 -7.65 -1.14
CA LYS A 177 16.48 -7.82 -0.08
C LYS A 177 15.90 -7.77 1.34
N GLY A 178 14.69 -7.22 1.52
CA GLY A 178 13.96 -7.19 2.80
C GLY A 178 13.37 -8.53 3.23
N TYR A 179 13.27 -9.51 2.32
CA TYR A 179 12.68 -10.84 2.56
C TYR A 179 13.76 -11.89 2.89
N GLN A 180 14.81 -11.47 3.59
CA GLN A 180 15.88 -12.40 3.96
C GLN A 180 15.31 -13.52 4.85
N GLY A 181 15.60 -14.78 4.50
CA GLY A 181 15.02 -15.95 5.17
C GLY A 181 13.82 -16.56 4.43
N ILE A 182 13.37 -15.97 3.31
CA ILE A 182 12.23 -16.49 2.54
C ILE A 182 12.40 -17.96 2.10
N GLN A 183 13.66 -18.38 1.87
CA GLN A 183 14.02 -19.76 1.51
C GLN A 183 13.76 -20.80 2.62
N GLU A 184 13.35 -20.39 3.83
CA GLU A 184 12.87 -21.29 4.88
C GLU A 184 11.42 -21.73 4.63
N TYR A 185 10.64 -20.93 3.91
CA TYR A 185 9.19 -21.12 3.76
C TYR A 185 8.78 -21.51 2.34
N VAL A 186 9.45 -20.96 1.33
CA VAL A 186 9.17 -21.22 -0.09
C VAL A 186 10.46 -21.21 -0.89
N ARG A 187 10.40 -21.63 -2.16
CA ARG A 187 11.49 -21.49 -3.12
C ARG A 187 11.75 -20.02 -3.54
N GLY A 188 12.23 -19.21 -2.60
CA GLY A 188 12.42 -17.77 -2.78
C GLY A 188 13.86 -17.36 -3.07
N PHE A 189 14.02 -16.42 -4.01
CA PHE A 189 15.30 -15.81 -4.35
C PHE A 189 15.31 -14.34 -3.94
N THR A 190 16.35 -13.96 -3.20
CA THR A 190 16.57 -12.57 -2.76
C THR A 190 17.97 -12.12 -3.13
N LEU A 191 18.15 -10.80 -3.29
CA LEU A 191 19.49 -10.26 -3.56
C LEU A 191 20.40 -10.48 -2.36
N LEU A 192 21.60 -10.99 -2.64
CA LEU A 192 22.64 -11.19 -1.63
C LEU A 192 23.05 -9.85 -1.02
N LYS A 193 23.19 -9.84 0.31
CA LYS A 193 23.69 -8.67 1.03
C LYS A 193 25.20 -8.69 1.05
N ARG A 194 25.81 -7.50 0.95
CA ARG A 194 27.21 -7.34 1.32
C ARG A 194 27.39 -7.82 2.77
N PRO A 195 28.37 -8.71 3.03
CA PRO A 195 28.67 -9.13 4.40
C PRO A 195 29.22 -7.92 5.20
N PRO A 196 29.10 -7.95 6.54
CA PRO A 196 29.73 -6.93 7.38
C PRO A 196 31.22 -6.82 7.04
N HIS A 197 31.66 -5.59 6.71
CA HIS A 197 33.05 -5.29 6.35
C HIS A 197 33.61 -6.04 5.12
N GLY A 198 32.77 -6.65 4.29
CA GLY A 198 33.21 -7.34 3.08
C GLY A 198 32.49 -6.87 1.81
N GLN A 199 32.99 -7.33 0.67
CA GLN A 199 32.41 -7.10 -0.64
C GLN A 199 31.71 -8.36 -1.16
N LEU A 200 30.81 -8.18 -2.12
CA LEU A 200 30.29 -9.31 -2.88
C LEU A 200 31.36 -9.75 -3.88
N THR A 201 31.44 -11.04 -4.17
CA THR A 201 32.28 -11.51 -5.28
C THR A 201 31.69 -11.05 -6.61
N MET A 202 32.50 -10.98 -7.68
CA MET A 202 32.00 -10.61 -9.01
C MET A 202 30.83 -11.50 -9.47
N GLU A 203 30.84 -12.78 -9.12
CA GLU A 203 29.78 -13.72 -9.46
C GLU A 203 28.47 -13.45 -8.69
N GLN A 204 28.58 -13.08 -7.42
CA GLN A 204 27.43 -12.66 -6.61
C GLN A 204 26.84 -11.34 -7.13
N GLU A 205 27.68 -10.41 -7.59
CA GLU A 205 27.22 -9.17 -8.20
C GLU A 205 26.50 -9.41 -9.54
N ARG A 206 27.03 -10.29 -10.39
CA ARG A 206 26.35 -10.71 -11.64
C ARG A 206 25.01 -11.37 -11.36
N SER A 207 24.95 -12.27 -10.37
CA SER A 207 23.71 -12.93 -9.96
C SER A 207 22.67 -11.94 -9.43
N ASN A 208 23.11 -10.97 -8.61
CA ASN A 208 22.27 -9.88 -8.13
C ASN A 208 21.77 -8.98 -9.28
N ALA A 209 22.61 -8.71 -10.29
CA ALA A 209 22.23 -7.92 -11.46
C ALA A 209 21.15 -8.62 -12.28
N LYS A 210 21.29 -9.94 -12.51
CA LYS A 210 20.27 -10.76 -13.18
C LYS A 210 18.94 -10.75 -12.41
N LEU A 211 18.97 -11.04 -11.11
CA LEU A 211 17.77 -10.97 -10.25
C LEU A 211 17.13 -9.59 -10.23
N SER A 212 17.92 -8.52 -10.20
CA SER A 212 17.42 -7.14 -10.25
C SER A 212 16.77 -6.82 -11.60
N SER A 213 17.33 -7.34 -12.70
CA SER A 213 16.79 -7.23 -14.05
C SER A 213 15.44 -7.95 -14.16
N ASP A 214 15.35 -9.22 -13.73
CA ASP A 214 14.10 -9.98 -13.82
C ASP A 214 12.99 -9.36 -12.96
N ARG A 215 13.36 -8.82 -11.79
CA ARG A 215 12.43 -8.10 -10.91
C ARG A 215 12.00 -6.73 -11.42
N VAL A 216 12.56 -6.22 -12.53
CA VAL A 216 12.18 -4.91 -13.08
C VAL A 216 10.69 -4.85 -13.41
N ILE A 217 10.09 -5.99 -13.79
CA ILE A 217 8.67 -6.07 -14.14
C ILE A 217 7.76 -5.62 -12.99
N VAL A 218 8.12 -5.92 -11.75
CA VAL A 218 7.39 -5.48 -10.55
C VAL A 218 7.46 -3.97 -10.41
N LYS A 219 8.63 -3.37 -10.65
CA LYS A 219 8.79 -1.90 -10.62
C LYS A 219 7.95 -1.24 -11.70
N ASN A 220 7.93 -1.82 -12.90
CA ASN A 220 7.14 -1.31 -14.01
C ASN A 220 5.63 -1.39 -13.71
N LEU A 221 5.13 -2.50 -13.15
CA LEU A 221 3.73 -2.59 -12.73
C LEU A 221 3.37 -1.48 -11.73
N PHE A 222 4.15 -1.32 -10.65
CA PHE A 222 3.86 -0.31 -9.65
C PHE A 222 4.06 1.12 -10.18
N GLY A 223 4.96 1.31 -11.14
CA GLY A 223 5.11 2.53 -11.88
C GLY A 223 3.84 2.90 -12.63
N ARG A 224 3.33 1.97 -13.45
CA ARG A 224 2.07 2.14 -14.17
C ARG A 224 0.90 2.41 -13.23
N LEU A 225 0.76 1.65 -12.15
CA LEU A 225 -0.27 1.85 -11.13
C LEU A 225 -0.26 3.29 -10.59
N LYS A 226 0.91 3.82 -10.24
CA LYS A 226 1.05 5.15 -9.64
C LYS A 226 0.95 6.28 -10.65
N THR A 227 1.27 6.03 -11.91
CA THR A 227 1.06 7.01 -12.99
C THR A 227 -0.42 7.11 -13.37
N LEU A 228 -1.16 6.00 -13.28
CA LEU A 228 -2.58 5.98 -13.63
C LEU A 228 -3.48 6.51 -12.51
N TRP A 229 -3.17 6.21 -11.25
CA TRP A 229 -4.09 6.41 -10.13
C TRP A 229 -3.49 7.25 -9.01
N GLY A 230 -4.01 8.48 -8.88
CA GLY A 230 -3.79 9.39 -7.75
C GLY A 230 -4.02 8.70 -6.40
N LEU A 231 -4.99 7.80 -6.35
CA LEU A 231 -5.30 7.01 -5.15
C LEU A 231 -4.12 6.14 -4.67
N ALA A 232 -3.26 5.69 -5.59
CA ALA A 232 -2.09 4.86 -5.29
C ALA A 232 -0.79 5.68 -5.18
N SER A 233 -0.75 6.89 -5.75
CA SER A 233 0.41 7.78 -5.69
C SER A 233 0.38 8.78 -4.54
N ASP A 234 -0.80 9.20 -4.09
CA ASP A 234 -0.92 10.30 -3.15
C ASP A 234 -1.48 9.85 -1.80
N LYS A 235 -1.59 10.78 -0.85
CA LYS A 235 -2.09 10.48 0.48
C LYS A 235 -3.57 10.11 0.37
N TYR A 236 -3.91 8.89 0.78
CA TYR A 236 -5.29 8.45 0.91
C TYR A 236 -6.02 9.22 2.03
N THR A 237 -7.19 9.76 1.73
CA THR A 237 -7.99 10.61 2.64
C THR A 237 -9.41 10.11 2.85
N TRP A 238 -9.80 8.98 2.23
CA TRP A 238 -11.15 8.44 2.33
C TRP A 238 -11.27 7.44 3.48
N LYS A 239 -12.43 6.81 3.61
CA LYS A 239 -12.72 5.88 4.70
C LYS A 239 -11.78 4.67 4.66
N LYS A 240 -11.28 4.26 5.81
CA LYS A 240 -10.28 3.19 5.94
C LYS A 240 -10.83 1.83 5.50
N ASP A 241 -12.06 1.51 5.89
CA ASP A 241 -12.76 0.26 5.55
C ASP A 241 -13.00 0.11 4.04
N GLU A 242 -13.04 1.22 3.30
CA GLU A 242 -13.19 1.20 1.84
C GLU A 242 -11.83 1.09 1.10
N TYR A 243 -10.70 1.22 1.80
CA TYR A 243 -9.37 1.29 1.17
C TYR A 243 -9.05 0.07 0.31
N ASN A 244 -9.29 -1.15 0.82
CA ASN A 244 -9.00 -2.38 0.09
C ASN A 244 -9.78 -2.44 -1.23
N MET A 245 -11.07 -2.09 -1.19
CA MET A 245 -11.93 -2.06 -2.37
C MET A 245 -11.37 -1.11 -3.44
N TYR A 246 -11.02 0.12 -3.05
CA TYR A 246 -10.48 1.11 -3.97
C TYR A 246 -9.10 0.73 -4.52
N PHE A 247 -8.20 0.23 -3.67
CA PHE A 247 -6.85 -0.15 -4.08
C PHE A 247 -6.88 -1.37 -5.01
N GLN A 248 -7.64 -2.40 -4.67
CA GLN A 248 -7.82 -3.59 -5.51
C GLN A 248 -8.46 -3.23 -6.86
N MET A 249 -9.42 -2.29 -6.87
CA MET A 249 -10.00 -1.73 -8.10
C MET A 249 -8.93 -1.07 -8.98
N CYS A 250 -8.04 -0.26 -8.40
CA CYS A 250 -6.93 0.36 -9.14
C CYS A 250 -5.97 -0.69 -9.72
N VAL A 251 -5.66 -1.76 -8.97
CA VAL A 251 -4.81 -2.85 -9.47
C VAL A 251 -5.49 -3.60 -10.61
N ALA A 252 -6.78 -3.96 -10.48
CA ALA A 252 -7.53 -4.63 -11.52
C ALA A 252 -7.59 -3.79 -12.81
N LEU A 253 -7.89 -2.50 -12.71
CA LEU A 253 -7.88 -1.58 -13.83
C LEU A 253 -6.48 -1.39 -14.45
N THR A 254 -5.43 -1.49 -13.65
CA THR A 254 -4.04 -1.48 -14.14
C THR A 254 -3.76 -2.71 -14.98
N ASN A 255 -4.18 -3.90 -14.55
CA ASN A 255 -4.06 -5.12 -15.35
C ASN A 255 -4.81 -4.99 -16.68
N VAL A 256 -6.03 -4.42 -16.67
CA VAL A 256 -6.75 -4.12 -17.92
C VAL A 256 -5.91 -3.19 -18.80
N HIS A 257 -5.37 -2.12 -18.24
CA HIS A 257 -4.57 -1.16 -19.00
C HIS A 257 -3.32 -1.82 -19.60
N ILE A 258 -2.65 -2.72 -18.87
CA ILE A 258 -1.44 -3.42 -19.32
C ILE A 258 -1.75 -4.35 -20.49
N ARG A 259 -2.89 -5.04 -20.47
CA ARG A 259 -3.32 -5.89 -21.60
C ARG A 259 -3.42 -5.13 -22.93
N PHE A 260 -3.77 -3.85 -22.89
CA PHE A 260 -3.84 -3.00 -24.08
C PHE A 260 -2.57 -2.17 -24.33
N ASN A 261 -1.79 -1.93 -23.28
CA ASN A 261 -0.60 -1.07 -23.32
C ASN A 261 0.49 -1.74 -22.48
N PRO A 262 1.31 -2.63 -23.08
CA PRO A 262 2.35 -3.36 -22.37
C PRO A 262 3.26 -2.45 -21.53
N LEU A 263 3.83 -3.03 -20.48
CA LEU A 263 4.77 -2.32 -19.60
C LEU A 263 6.04 -1.95 -20.35
N ARG A 264 6.62 -0.80 -20.00
CA ARG A 264 7.81 -0.21 -20.61
C ARG A 264 8.76 0.32 -19.54
N ASN A 265 10.00 0.63 -19.93
CA ASN A 265 11.02 1.16 -19.02
C ASN A 265 10.60 2.49 -18.35
N VAL A 266 9.84 3.33 -19.06
CA VAL A 266 9.28 4.59 -18.53
C VAL A 266 8.40 4.37 -17.29
N ASP A 267 7.78 3.18 -17.15
CA ASP A 267 7.02 2.85 -15.96
C ASP A 267 7.95 2.67 -14.75
N GLY A 268 9.08 1.99 -14.93
CA GLY A 268 10.10 1.83 -13.89
C GLY A 268 10.72 3.17 -13.46
N GLU A 269 10.92 4.08 -14.40
CA GLU A 269 11.37 5.45 -14.13
C GLU A 269 10.34 6.23 -13.29
N ALA A 270 9.06 6.17 -13.66
CA ALA A 270 7.97 6.77 -12.89
C ALA A 270 7.92 6.22 -11.46
N TYR A 271 8.13 4.91 -11.28
CA TYR A 271 8.21 4.30 -9.94
C TYR A 271 9.39 4.87 -9.12
N ASN A 272 10.55 5.07 -9.74
CA ASN A 272 11.72 5.63 -9.07
C ASN A 272 11.49 7.09 -8.68
N GLN A 273 10.91 7.91 -9.56
CA GLN A 273 10.52 9.29 -9.27
C GLN A 273 9.58 9.36 -8.06
N TYR A 274 8.55 8.50 -8.05
CA TYR A 274 7.65 8.37 -6.91
C TYR A 274 8.38 8.01 -5.61
N LYS A 275 9.30 7.04 -5.66
CA LYS A 275 10.05 6.59 -4.47
C LYS A 275 10.91 7.73 -3.90
N ASN A 276 11.55 8.50 -4.77
CA ASN A 276 12.35 9.66 -4.36
C ASN A 276 11.47 10.75 -3.73
N ARG A 277 10.29 11.01 -4.31
CA ARG A 277 9.28 11.91 -3.73
C ARG A 277 8.86 11.48 -2.33
N LEU A 278 8.56 10.19 -2.12
CA LEU A 278 8.22 9.64 -0.81
C LEU A 278 9.32 9.84 0.24
N LEU A 279 10.58 9.58 -0.13
CA LEU A 279 11.71 9.78 0.77
C LEU A 279 11.86 11.25 1.16
N SER A 280 11.70 12.17 0.21
CA SER A 280 11.71 13.62 0.46
C SER A 280 10.61 14.04 1.44
N ILE A 281 9.37 13.57 1.24
CA ILE A 281 8.24 13.85 2.14
C ILE A 281 8.52 13.31 3.54
N GLY A 282 8.99 12.06 3.64
CA GLY A 282 9.35 11.42 4.90
C GLY A 282 10.40 12.21 5.69
N SER A 283 11.45 12.69 5.02
CA SER A 283 12.47 13.53 5.63
C SER A 283 11.90 14.85 6.14
N LYS A 284 11.07 15.53 5.34
CA LYS A 284 10.39 16.79 5.76
C LYS A 284 9.50 16.57 6.99
N CYS A 285 8.75 15.47 7.04
CA CYS A 285 7.93 15.11 8.20
C CYS A 285 8.77 14.85 9.46
N LYS A 286 9.90 14.15 9.33
CA LYS A 286 10.83 13.91 10.45
C LYS A 286 11.37 15.24 11.00
N THR A 287 11.83 16.14 10.13
CA THR A 287 12.33 17.46 10.54
C THR A 287 11.27 18.26 11.28
N LYS A 288 10.05 18.35 10.71
CA LYS A 288 8.92 19.07 11.34
C LYS A 288 8.59 18.51 12.72
N ASN A 289 8.54 17.17 12.86
CA ASN A 289 8.26 16.52 14.14
C ASN A 289 9.36 16.80 15.19
N SER A 290 10.63 16.80 14.78
CA SER A 290 11.74 17.14 15.68
C SER A 290 11.64 18.59 16.18
N SER A 291 11.33 19.53 15.28
CA SER A 291 11.12 20.94 15.64
C SER A 291 9.93 21.12 16.60
N SER A 292 8.80 20.46 16.34
CA SER A 292 7.64 20.50 17.25
C SER A 292 7.95 19.92 18.63
N LYS A 293 8.73 18.82 18.70
CA LYS A 293 9.17 18.23 19.97
C LYS A 293 10.16 19.13 20.73
N ALA A 294 11.05 19.83 20.02
CA ALA A 294 11.95 20.80 20.63
C ALA A 294 11.15 21.95 21.26
N LYS A 295 10.22 22.56 20.50
CA LYS A 295 9.34 23.63 20.99
C LYS A 295 8.49 23.20 22.19
N TYR A 296 7.94 21.98 22.16
CA TYR A 296 7.20 21.44 23.30
C TYR A 296 8.08 21.29 24.55
N ARG A 297 9.33 20.82 24.41
CA ARG A 297 10.28 20.69 25.53
C ARG A 297 10.67 22.05 26.10
N GLU A 298 10.88 23.05 25.24
CA GLU A 298 11.18 24.42 25.66
C GLU A 298 10.01 25.04 26.42
N ASN A 299 8.79 24.98 25.86
CA ASN A 299 7.59 25.48 26.54
C ASN A 299 7.40 24.81 27.90
N ARG A 300 7.51 23.47 27.96
CA ARG A 300 7.40 22.74 29.22
C ARG A 300 8.49 23.13 30.23
N LYS A 301 9.71 23.40 29.77
CA LYS A 301 10.80 23.88 30.63
C LYS A 301 10.49 25.27 31.18
N ALA A 302 9.97 26.17 30.35
CA ALA A 302 9.55 27.51 30.75
C ALA A 302 8.39 27.47 31.76
N ASP A 303 7.40 26.61 31.55
CA ASP A 303 6.26 26.44 32.48
C ASP A 303 6.74 25.94 33.86
N ILE A 304 7.62 24.93 33.88
CA ILE A 304 8.21 24.41 35.12
C ILE A 304 9.01 25.50 35.83
N GLN A 305 9.80 26.29 35.08
CA GLN A 305 10.62 27.35 35.63
C GLN A 305 9.79 28.53 36.17
N ALA A 306 8.65 28.84 35.55
CA ALA A 306 7.71 29.84 36.03
C ALA A 306 7.00 29.41 37.33
N VAL A 307 6.65 28.13 37.45
CA VAL A 307 6.07 27.58 38.69
C VAL A 307 7.07 27.61 39.84
N LEU A 308 8.33 27.21 39.59
CA LEU A 308 9.40 27.26 40.60
C LEU A 308 9.77 28.69 40.98
N GLY A 309 9.72 29.63 40.03
CA GLY A 309 9.97 31.06 40.29
C GLY A 309 8.93 31.71 41.21
N ARG A 310 7.65 31.30 41.12
CA ARG A 310 6.58 31.77 42.02
C ARG A 310 6.67 31.16 43.43
N ALA A 311 7.09 29.90 43.55
CA ALA A 311 7.28 29.26 44.85
C ALA A 311 8.39 29.93 45.70
N ASN A 312 9.35 30.59 45.07
CA ASN A 312 10.43 31.31 45.75
C ASN A 312 10.06 32.75 46.16
N THR A 313 8.93 33.31 45.70
CA THR A 313 8.49 34.67 46.07
C THR A 313 7.52 34.71 47.25
N ASP A 314 6.97 33.56 47.66
CA ASP A 314 5.94 33.49 48.72
C ASP A 314 6.52 33.18 50.13
N TYR A 315 7.86 33.18 50.28
CA TYR A 315 8.55 33.07 51.58
C TYR A 315 9.32 34.35 51.89
N THR A 316 8.61 35.44 52.19
CA THR A 316 9.14 36.53 53.03
C THR A 316 8.29 36.58 54.28
N SER A 317 8.89 36.09 55.38
CA SER A 317 8.33 35.95 56.72
C SER A 317 7.80 37.27 57.29
N GLU A 318 6.54 37.28 57.74
CA GLU A 318 6.08 38.14 58.83
C GLU A 318 5.86 37.23 60.05
N ASP A 319 6.82 37.22 60.98
CA ASP A 319 6.75 36.51 62.25
C ASP A 319 5.77 37.23 63.20
N TYR A 320 4.69 36.55 63.60
CA TYR A 320 3.85 36.93 64.73
C TYR A 320 4.24 36.13 65.97
N ASP A 321 4.70 36.88 66.97
CA ASP A 321 4.97 36.51 68.35
C ASP A 321 3.67 36.08 69.07
N ILE A 322 3.68 34.89 69.68
CA ILE A 322 2.64 34.47 70.64
C ILE A 322 3.33 33.79 71.82
N GLY A 323 3.47 34.56 72.90
CA GLY A 323 3.95 34.10 74.19
C GLY A 323 2.97 33.15 74.90
N TYR A 324 3.55 32.17 75.58
CA TYR A 324 2.89 31.34 76.58
C TYR A 324 3.33 31.82 77.98
N GLU A 325 2.38 32.20 78.84
CA GLU A 325 2.59 32.20 80.29
C GLU A 325 1.96 30.93 80.88
N GLU A 326 2.79 30.16 81.57
CA GLU A 326 2.43 28.95 82.32
C GLU A 326 1.65 29.29 83.61
N LYS A 327 0.85 28.32 84.06
CA LYS A 327 0.53 28.15 85.48
C LYS A 327 1.25 26.95 86.03
#